data_AF-A0A355AAD5-F1
#
_entry.id   AF-A0A355AAD5-F1
#
_cell.length_a   1.000
_cell.length_b   1.000
_cell.length_c   1.000
_cell.angle_alpha   90.00
_cell.angle_beta   90.00
_cell.angle_gamma   90.00
#
_symmetry.space_group_name_H-M   'P 1'
#
loop_
_entity.id
_entity.type
_entity.pdbx_description
1 polymer ?
#
loop_
_entity_poly.entity_id
_entity_poly.type
_entity_poly.pdbx_seq_one_letter_code
_entity_poly.pdbx_strand_id
1 'polypeptide(L)'
;MQFSEKHILWKDIRKCYVRKYNPLVEFGGWGFKGGVFWNVNKGTAYNVKGNIGLQLHLKNGKKFLIGTQKESEIKRVLQTYAHKISNHEN
;
A
#
# COMPACT_ATOMS: atom_id res chain seq x y z
N MET A 1 4.19 -0.59 -25.20
CA MET A 1 3.84 -0.98 -23.81
C MET A 1 2.94 0.09 -23.25
N GLN A 2 1.68 -0.22 -22.95
CA GLN A 2 0.74 0.74 -22.36
C GLN A 2 0.78 0.57 -20.84
N PHE A 3 1.36 1.54 -20.14
CA PHE A 3 1.33 1.57 -18.70
C PHE A 3 -0.13 1.83 -18.26
N SER A 4 -0.74 0.88 -17.57
CA SER A 4 -2.06 1.08 -16.96
C SER A 4 -1.86 1.76 -15.62
N GLU A 5 -2.19 3.05 -15.56
CA GLU A 5 -2.14 3.81 -14.32
C GLU A 5 -3.35 3.47 -13.46
N LYS A 6 -3.08 3.06 -12.21
CA LYS A 6 -4.14 2.74 -11.26
C LYS A 6 -4.38 3.95 -10.37
N HIS A 7 -5.41 4.73 -10.69
CA HIS A 7 -5.81 5.86 -9.88
C HIS A 7 -6.58 5.38 -8.64
N ILE A 8 -6.05 5.70 -7.47
CA ILE A 8 -6.71 5.47 -6.17
C ILE A 8 -6.99 6.84 -5.58
N LEU A 9 -8.27 7.19 -5.43
CA LEU A 9 -8.66 8.46 -4.82
C LEU A 9 -8.55 8.37 -3.30
N TRP A 10 -8.18 9.48 -2.65
CA TRP A 10 -8.10 9.55 -1.19
C TRP A 10 -9.41 9.17 -0.49
N LYS A 11 -10.55 9.50 -1.09
CA LYS A 11 -11.89 9.14 -0.59
C LYS A 11 -12.13 7.62 -0.49
N ASP A 12 -11.44 6.85 -1.33
CA ASP A 12 -11.58 5.39 -1.40
C ASP A 12 -10.64 4.69 -0.41
N ILE A 13 -9.71 5.43 0.20
CA ILE A 13 -8.78 4.94 1.22
C ILE A 13 -9.50 4.97 2.56
N ARG A 14 -9.60 3.79 3.18
CA ARG A 14 -10.14 3.62 4.53
C ARG A 14 -9.07 3.86 5.59
N LYS A 15 -7.88 3.27 5.41
CA LYS A 15 -6.74 3.43 6.32
C LYS A 15 -5.45 3.39 5.53
N CYS A 16 -4.49 4.21 5.95
CA CYS A 16 -3.17 4.30 5.34
C CYS A 16 -2.13 4.45 6.44
N TYR A 17 -1.10 3.59 6.44
CA TYR A 17 -0.04 3.64 7.46
C TYR A 17 1.27 3.07 6.94
N VAL A 18 2.38 3.59 7.46
CA VAL A 18 3.70 3.04 7.18
C VAL A 18 3.96 1.88 8.12
N ARG A 19 4.38 0.75 7.56
CA ARG A 19 4.79 -0.42 8.35
C ARG A 19 6.08 -1.01 7.80
N LYS A 20 6.84 -1.63 8.70
CA LYS A 20 7.87 -2.57 8.30
C LYS A 20 7.20 -3.88 7.92
N TYR A 21 7.58 -4.46 6.80
CA TYR A 21 7.09 -5.75 6.33
C TYR A 21 8.27 -6.61 5.90
N ASN A 22 8.12 -7.93 6.00
CA ASN A 22 9.15 -8.84 5.56
C ASN A 22 8.76 -9.46 4.20
N PRO A 23 9.33 -9.01 3.06
CA PRO A 23 8.94 -9.49 1.73
C PRO A 23 9.08 -11.01 1.56
N LEU A 24 10.09 -11.61 2.18
CA LEU A 24 10.33 -13.05 2.11
C LEU A 24 9.26 -13.85 2.85
N VAL A 25 8.89 -13.43 4.07
CA VAL A 25 7.95 -14.16 4.94
C VAL A 25 6.49 -13.83 4.61
N GLU A 26 6.20 -12.57 4.28
CA GLU A 26 4.82 -12.10 4.10
C GLU A 26 4.31 -12.24 2.67
N PHE A 27 5.21 -12.09 1.68
CA PHE A 27 4.89 -12.09 0.25
C PHE A 27 5.69 -13.13 -0.55
N GLY A 28 6.55 -13.92 0.09
CA GLY A 28 7.30 -15.00 -0.55
C GLY A 28 8.35 -14.53 -1.56
N GLY A 29 8.90 -13.32 -1.42
CA GLY A 29 9.94 -12.78 -2.32
C GLY A 29 9.70 -11.34 -2.80
N TRP A 30 10.46 -10.94 -3.81
CA TRP A 30 10.42 -9.60 -4.43
C TRP A 30 9.55 -9.61 -5.71
N GLY A 31 8.84 -8.51 -6.02
CA GLY A 31 8.11 -8.32 -7.29
C GLY A 31 6.58 -8.22 -7.22
N PHE A 32 5.92 -8.32 -8.38
CA PHE A 32 4.48 -8.15 -8.57
C PHE A 32 3.73 -9.48 -8.29
N LYS A 33 3.42 -9.76 -7.02
CA LYS A 33 2.70 -10.98 -6.65
C LYS A 33 1.22 -10.70 -6.42
N GLY A 34 0.44 -10.87 -7.48
CA GLY A 34 -1.02 -10.76 -7.50
C GLY A 34 -1.72 -12.00 -8.09
N GLY A 35 -1.12 -13.18 -7.96
CA GLY A 35 -1.62 -14.42 -8.57
C GLY A 35 -1.86 -15.54 -7.56
N VAL A 36 -3.08 -16.09 -7.59
CA VAL A 36 -3.66 -17.40 -7.17
C VAL A 36 -3.04 -18.20 -6.01
N PHE A 37 -1.73 -18.18 -5.79
CA PHE A 37 -1.02 -18.97 -4.76
C PHE A 37 -0.75 -18.23 -3.44
N TRP A 38 -0.97 -16.92 -3.37
CA TRP A 38 -0.71 -16.14 -2.16
C TRP A 38 -1.95 -15.35 -1.76
N ASN A 39 -2.60 -15.82 -0.69
CA ASN A 39 -3.68 -15.20 0.08
C ASN A 39 -4.29 -13.94 -0.55
N VAL A 40 -5.40 -14.11 -1.27
CA VAL A 40 -6.29 -13.02 -1.73
C VAL A 40 -6.64 -12.06 -0.58
N ASN A 41 -6.60 -12.55 0.66
CA ASN A 41 -6.88 -11.81 1.89
C ASN A 41 -5.73 -10.87 2.35
N LYS A 42 -4.49 -11.10 1.90
CA LYS A 42 -3.31 -10.26 2.22
C LYS A 42 -3.16 -9.06 1.29
N GLY A 43 -3.75 -9.11 0.09
CA GLY A 43 -3.76 -8.00 -0.86
C GLY A 43 -2.56 -7.97 -1.81
N THR A 44 -2.51 -6.96 -2.67
CA THR A 44 -1.46 -6.83 -3.70
C THR A 44 -0.28 -6.03 -3.15
N ALA A 45 0.92 -6.62 -3.19
CA ALA A 45 2.16 -5.94 -2.83
C ALA A 45 2.93 -5.51 -4.09
N TYR A 46 3.33 -4.25 -4.10
CA TYR A 46 4.21 -3.61 -5.07
C TYR A 46 5.54 -3.34 -4.36
N ASN A 47 6.37 -4.37 -4.28
CA ASN A 47 7.66 -4.33 -3.61
C ASN A 47 8.75 -4.53 -4.66
N VAL A 48 9.79 -3.70 -4.61
CA VAL A 48 10.99 -3.85 -5.46
C VAL A 48 12.23 -4.09 -4.61
N LYS A 49 12.39 -3.37 -3.49
CA LYS A 49 13.50 -3.52 -2.55
C LYS A 49 13.15 -2.93 -1.17
N GLY A 50 13.75 -3.47 -0.11
CA GLY A 50 13.60 -3.01 1.27
C GLY A 50 12.52 -3.74 2.09
N ASN A 51 12.45 -3.40 3.38
CA ASN A 51 11.55 -3.98 4.38
C ASN A 51 10.56 -2.96 4.96
N ILE A 52 10.38 -1.81 4.31
CA ILE A 52 9.49 -0.74 4.74
C ILE A 52 8.50 -0.45 3.61
N GLY A 53 7.23 -0.28 3.95
CA GLY A 53 6.19 -0.03 2.96
C GLY A 53 4.99 0.72 3.50
N LEU A 54 4.28 1.35 2.58
CA LEU A 54 2.99 1.98 2.82
C LEU A 54 1.88 0.95 2.64
N GLN A 55 1.16 0.67 3.71
CA GLN A 55 -0.04 -0.16 3.67
C GLN A 55 -1.26 0.73 3.43
N LEU A 56 -2.01 0.43 2.38
CA LEU A 56 -3.26 1.07 2.00
C LEU A 56 -4.40 0.06 2.14
N HIS A 57 -5.40 0.38 2.95
CA HIS A 57 -6.65 -0.34 3.02
C HIS A 57 -7.72 0.49 2.33
N LEU A 58 -8.28 -0.02 1.24
CA LEU A 58 -9.38 0.63 0.56
C LEU A 58 -10.73 0.26 1.18
N LYS A 59 -11.72 1.15 1.02
CA LYS A 59 -13.10 0.92 1.44
C LYS A 59 -13.74 -0.28 0.71
N ASN A 60 -13.29 -0.58 -0.51
CA ASN A 60 -13.74 -1.74 -1.29
C ASN A 60 -13.16 -3.09 -0.83
N GLY A 61 -12.44 -3.15 0.30
CA GLY A 61 -11.84 -4.37 0.84
C GLY A 61 -10.49 -4.75 0.23
N LYS A 62 -10.04 -4.09 -0.84
CA LYS A 62 -8.72 -4.31 -1.42
C LYS A 62 -7.64 -3.71 -0.52
N LYS A 63 -6.53 -4.43 -0.38
CA LYS A 63 -5.35 -4.01 0.38
C LYS A 63 -4.18 -3.90 -0.58
N PHE A 64 -3.44 -2.80 -0.47
CA PHE A 64 -2.23 -2.57 -1.25
C PHE A 64 -1.07 -2.32 -0.31
N LEU A 65 0.08 -2.89 -0.63
CA LEU A 65 1.34 -2.58 0.05
C LEU A 65 2.32 -2.03 -0.98
N ILE A 66 2.85 -0.83 -0.75
CA ILE A 66 3.82 -0.19 -1.63
C ILE A 66 5.14 -0.16 -0.89
N GLY A 67 6.13 -0.92 -1.36
CA GLY A 67 7.48 -0.92 -0.80
C GLY A 67 8.19 0.41 -1.04
N THR A 68 8.87 0.93 -0.03
CA THR A 68 9.67 2.15 -0.11
C THR A 68 10.95 2.03 0.70
N GLN A 69 11.99 2.75 0.29
CA GLN A 69 13.20 2.96 1.10
C GLN A 69 13.19 4.32 1.83
N LYS A 70 12.17 5.16 1.56
CA LYS A 70 12.05 6.53 2.06
C LYS A 70 10.93 6.63 3.09
N GLU A 71 11.12 5.98 4.24
CA GLU A 71 10.12 5.94 5.33
C GLU A 71 9.70 7.35 5.79
N SER A 72 10.68 8.22 5.97
CA SER A 72 10.50 9.59 6.46
C SER A 72 9.65 10.43 5.51
N GLU A 73 9.90 10.33 4.20
CA GLU A 73 9.13 11.06 3.18
C GLU A 73 7.67 10.61 3.18
N ILE A 74 7.40 9.29 3.25
CA ILE A 74 6.02 8.81 3.32
C ILE A 74 5.33 9.30 4.60
N LYS A 75 5.98 9.25 5.75
CA LYS A 75 5.40 9.78 6.99
C LYS A 75 5.04 11.26 6.87
N ARG A 76 5.92 12.07 6.25
CA ARG A 76 5.66 13.49 5.99
C ARG A 76 4.46 13.68 5.08
N VAL A 77 4.36 12.92 3.99
CA VAL A 77 3.21 12.93 3.07
C VAL A 77 1.92 12.56 3.82
N LEU A 78 1.94 11.51 4.65
CA LEU A 78 0.78 11.12 5.44
C LEU A 78 0.35 12.19 6.43
N GLN A 79 1.29 12.89 7.07
CA GLN A 79 0.96 14.03 7.92
C GLN A 79 0.34 15.18 7.11
N THR A 80 0.93 15.53 5.98
CA THR A 80 0.41 16.58 5.10
C THR A 80 -1.01 16.26 4.62
N TYR A 81 -1.30 15.01 4.28
CA TYR A 81 -2.60 14.58 3.75
C TYR A 81 -3.53 13.96 4.79
N ALA A 82 -3.17 13.95 6.07
CA ALA A 82 -3.98 13.37 7.14
C ALA A 82 -5.40 13.95 7.15
N HIS A 83 -5.50 15.28 6.96
CA HIS A 83 -6.77 16.01 6.89
C HIS A 83 -7.68 15.52 5.75
N LYS A 84 -7.13 15.03 4.63
CA LYS A 84 -7.93 14.51 3.51
C LYS A 84 -8.47 13.11 3.78
N ILE A 85 -7.86 12.36 4.69
CA ILE A 85 -8.30 11.01 5.07
C ILE A 85 -9.37 11.09 6.17
N SER A 86 -9.23 12.04 7.10
CA SER A 86 -10.18 12.24 8.22
C SER A 86 -11.49 12.91 7.80
N ASN A 87 -11.49 13.79 6.80
CA ASN A 87 -12.67 14.57 6.42
C ASN A 87 -13.77 13.79 5.66
N HIS A 88 -13.69 12.45 5.63
CA HIS A 88 -14.64 11.59 4.91
C HIS A 88 -15.42 10.64 5.83
N GLU A 89 -15.53 10.97 7.12
CA GLU A 89 -16.39 10.28 8.10
C GLU A 89 -17.70 11.02 8.43
N ASN A 90 -18.04 12.09 7.68
CA ASN A 90 -19.33 12.78 7.78
C ASN A 90 -20.24 12.47 6.60
#